data_AF-A0A058Z5Z7-F1
#
_entry.id   AF-A0A058Z5Z7-F1
#
_cell.length_a   1.000
_cell.length_b   1.000
_cell.length_c   1.000
_cell.angle_alpha   90.00
_cell.angle_beta   90.00
_cell.angle_gamma   90.00
#
_symmetry.space_group_name_H-M   'P 1'
#
loop_
_entity.id
_entity.type
_entity.pdbx_description
1 polymer ?
#
loop_
_entity_poly.entity_id
_entity_poly.type
_entity_poly.pdbx_seq_one_letter_code
_entity_poly.pdbx_strand_id
1 'polypeptide(L)'
;MPDTAFSATTVATGRSSHERGAICALVSSKLKPILLELWVEQGPAVLTAPQINSVDALRPLISILQTIALLLRNEGQLQLLAEGETFRGDLRKFFAPHFPFGTQSLVADSSEVQAALLEMNIQMIEIMSLLSAAARDSQSTASEEELSTAAVAYITDILQSPDSDSAAELLPALWRFVHGLPPGDSAHLFQQLVKTCIGLPAAASAKVKFAEFIRHFQNSKLGGTVARDLPGYGPVLDDFCKDIPKVLWQLRTAPEHDTLRLLLLDTLREVLRSRAHRLANAGPDAELGDASPLQQAIQAALAPMFFTQLPARGGTPARRIFGPFLALSAGAQQRLLGCVQFLGPLGERLRPSLSVAVCSPACPAPARDYALHLLGSQQTRLFAPGAERPNAPEHYLTLLLSSLVGWTAFDLASLREQTGPAVPLLAELQVQASGEGRTVRLLSPLATMQRHLAGPGRPQSDAEAGFTAYLGARVAQILTTVQAVRALRVVTPVDFLASSMGHLRSLMPPPSTTPPTVRRSPALRAPP
;
A
#
# COMPACT_ATOMS: atom_id res chain seq x y z
N MET A 1 -4.34 5.89 -14.88
CA MET A 1 -3.65 7.00 -15.56
C MET A 1 -2.29 6.50 -16.02
N PRO A 2 -2.18 5.95 -17.23
CA PRO A 2 -0.85 5.73 -17.78
C PRO A 2 -0.22 7.11 -17.95
N ASP A 3 1.01 7.26 -17.49
CA ASP A 3 1.96 8.08 -18.23
C ASP A 3 1.97 7.50 -19.65
N THR A 4 1.07 8.00 -20.50
CA THR A 4 1.59 8.58 -21.71
C THR A 4 2.42 9.78 -21.21
N ALA A 5 3.69 9.63 -20.82
CA ALA A 5 4.71 9.25 -21.77
C ALA A 5 4.15 9.25 -23.20
N PHE A 6 3.65 10.41 -23.62
CA PHE A 6 3.99 10.92 -24.92
C PHE A 6 5.53 10.93 -24.93
N SER A 7 6.13 9.74 -25.10
CA SER A 7 7.07 9.57 -26.17
C SER A 7 6.29 10.08 -27.36
N ALA A 8 6.45 11.38 -27.64
CA ALA A 8 6.33 11.84 -28.98
C ALA A 8 7.10 10.79 -29.77
N THR A 9 6.39 9.94 -30.51
CA THR A 9 6.97 9.14 -31.56
C THR A 9 7.58 10.21 -32.43
N THR A 10 8.84 10.50 -32.12
CA THR A 10 9.57 11.58 -32.72
C THR A 10 9.88 10.95 -34.05
N VAL A 11 8.98 11.15 -35.01
CA VAL A 11 9.34 11.05 -36.41
C VAL A 11 10.58 11.93 -36.47
N ALA A 12 11.73 11.27 -36.60
CA ALA A 12 13.04 11.86 -36.54
C ALA A 12 13.25 12.69 -37.80
N THR A 13 12.45 13.74 -38.00
CA THR A 13 12.83 14.86 -38.83
C THR A 13 13.91 15.55 -38.01
N GLY A 14 15.17 15.42 -38.43
CA GLY A 14 16.38 15.93 -37.75
C GLY A 14 16.47 17.45 -37.62
N ARG A 15 15.36 18.14 -37.35
CA ARG A 15 15.31 19.55 -36.98
C ARG A 15 15.77 19.68 -35.54
N SER A 16 16.73 20.57 -35.32
CA SER A 16 17.27 20.84 -33.98
C SER A 16 16.15 21.30 -33.03
N SER A 17 16.29 21.02 -31.73
CA SER A 17 15.35 21.50 -30.70
C SER A 17 15.12 23.02 -30.77
N HIS A 18 16.13 23.76 -31.24
CA HIS A 18 16.09 25.19 -31.47
C HIS A 18 15.12 25.60 -32.59
N GLU A 19 15.06 24.87 -33.70
CA GLU A 19 14.13 25.16 -34.81
C GLU A 19 12.69 24.89 -34.41
N ARG A 20 12.44 23.84 -33.62
CA ARG A 20 11.09 23.56 -33.09
C ARG A 20 10.63 24.67 -32.14
N GLY A 21 11.51 25.14 -31.26
CA GLY A 21 11.22 26.26 -30.37
C GLY A 21 10.87 27.55 -31.14
N ALA A 22 11.64 27.87 -32.18
CA ALA A 22 11.39 29.08 -33.00
C ALA A 22 10.07 29.02 -33.78
N ILE A 23 9.69 27.84 -34.29
CA ILE A 23 8.40 27.66 -34.97
C ILE A 23 7.25 27.79 -33.97
N CYS A 24 7.36 27.16 -32.79
CA CYS A 24 6.35 27.28 -31.74
C CYS A 24 6.19 28.74 -31.28
N ALA A 25 7.30 29.46 -31.09
CA ALA A 25 7.34 30.89 -30.77
C ALA A 25 6.58 31.73 -31.82
N LEU A 26 6.88 31.51 -33.10
CA LEU A 26 6.27 32.25 -34.19
C LEU A 26 4.77 31.96 -34.30
N VAL A 27 4.38 30.68 -34.21
CA VAL A 27 2.97 30.28 -34.24
C VAL A 27 2.23 30.89 -33.05
N SER A 28 2.81 30.83 -31.86
CA SER A 28 2.18 31.32 -30.64
C SER A 28 1.97 32.84 -30.65
N SER A 29 3.01 33.60 -31.01
CA SER A 29 2.96 35.07 -31.10
C SER A 29 1.93 35.58 -32.12
N LYS A 30 1.56 34.78 -33.13
CA LYS A 30 0.54 35.13 -34.14
C LYS A 30 -0.84 34.59 -33.79
N LEU A 31 -0.91 33.37 -33.26
CA LEU A 31 -2.18 32.67 -33.06
C LEU A 31 -2.85 33.07 -31.74
N LYS A 32 -2.10 33.29 -30.65
CA LYS A 32 -2.69 33.71 -29.36
C LYS A 32 -3.53 35.00 -29.49
N PRO A 33 -3.05 36.09 -30.12
CA PRO A 33 -3.86 37.30 -30.29
C PRO A 33 -5.15 37.05 -31.06
N ILE A 34 -5.11 36.23 -32.12
CA ILE A 34 -6.29 35.87 -32.91
C ILE A 34 -7.29 35.08 -32.05
N LEU A 35 -6.80 34.11 -31.26
CA LEU A 35 -7.64 33.32 -30.36
C LEU A 35 -8.26 34.17 -29.25
N LEU A 36 -7.52 35.15 -28.72
CA LEU A 36 -8.05 36.14 -27.77
C LEU A 36 -9.12 37.02 -28.42
N GLU A 37 -8.90 37.50 -29.64
CA GLU A 37 -9.86 38.32 -30.38
C GLU A 37 -11.15 37.55 -30.65
N LEU A 38 -11.05 36.30 -31.10
CA LEU A 38 -12.19 35.40 -31.28
C LEU A 38 -12.94 35.16 -29.96
N TRP A 39 -12.23 35.01 -28.84
CA TRP A 39 -12.86 34.91 -27.53
C TRP A 39 -13.61 36.19 -27.16
N VAL A 40 -13.00 37.36 -27.36
CA VAL A 40 -13.63 38.66 -27.06
C VAL A 40 -14.88 38.88 -27.90
N GLU A 41 -14.85 38.45 -29.17
CA GLU A 41 -15.99 38.56 -30.08
C GLU A 41 -17.13 37.59 -29.72
N GLN A 42 -16.82 36.32 -29.43
CA GLN A 42 -17.82 35.25 -29.30
C GLN A 42 -18.22 34.96 -27.86
N GLY A 43 -17.26 35.04 -26.92
CA GLY A 43 -17.41 34.63 -25.53
C GLY A 43 -18.59 35.31 -24.82
N PRO A 44 -18.69 36.65 -24.82
CA PRO A 44 -19.77 37.36 -24.14
C PRO A 44 -21.16 36.98 -24.66
N ALA A 45 -21.31 36.75 -25.97
CA ALA A 45 -22.59 36.34 -26.55
C ALA A 45 -22.95 34.92 -26.09
N VAL A 46 -22.04 33.96 -26.33
CA VAL A 46 -22.27 32.54 -26.06
C VAL A 46 -22.48 32.25 -24.57
N LEU A 47 -21.77 32.93 -23.68
CA LEU A 47 -21.82 32.69 -22.23
C LEU A 47 -22.98 33.44 -21.53
N THR A 48 -23.84 34.12 -22.29
CA THR A 48 -25.09 34.69 -21.77
C THR A 48 -26.29 33.79 -22.07
N ALA A 49 -27.29 33.81 -21.19
CA ALA A 49 -28.53 33.11 -21.43
C ALA A 49 -29.26 33.72 -22.64
N PRO A 50 -29.85 32.91 -23.55
CA PRO A 50 -30.03 31.46 -23.47
C PRO A 50 -28.92 30.63 -24.17
N GLN A 51 -27.95 31.26 -24.82
CA GLN A 51 -27.00 30.61 -25.73
C GLN A 51 -26.09 29.60 -25.04
N ILE A 52 -25.80 29.82 -23.76
CA ILE A 52 -25.00 28.91 -22.94
C ILE A 52 -25.62 27.52 -22.79
N ASN A 53 -26.94 27.39 -23.05
CA ASN A 53 -27.64 26.12 -23.05
C ASN A 53 -27.51 25.34 -24.38
N SER A 54 -26.66 25.79 -25.31
CA SER A 54 -26.38 25.12 -26.58
C SER A 54 -24.94 24.62 -26.62
N VAL A 55 -24.75 23.30 -26.69
CA VAL A 55 -23.43 22.67 -26.83
C VAL A 55 -22.72 23.13 -28.10
N ASP A 56 -23.46 23.33 -29.19
CA ASP A 56 -22.89 23.79 -30.46
C ASP A 56 -22.34 25.22 -30.36
N ALA A 57 -22.93 26.06 -29.50
CA ALA A 57 -22.42 27.39 -29.22
C ALA A 57 -21.15 27.36 -28.33
N LEU A 58 -21.05 26.40 -27.41
CA LEU A 58 -19.88 26.24 -26.53
C LEU A 58 -18.66 25.61 -27.23
N ARG A 59 -18.87 24.78 -28.26
CA ARG A 59 -17.79 24.04 -28.95
C ARG A 59 -16.68 24.94 -29.54
N PRO A 60 -16.98 26.09 -30.17
CA PRO A 60 -15.95 27.06 -30.60
C PRO A 60 -15.11 27.56 -29.43
N LEU A 61 -15.73 27.93 -28.30
CA LEU A 61 -15.02 28.42 -27.12
C LEU A 61 -14.11 27.35 -26.50
N ILE A 62 -14.59 26.10 -26.41
CA ILE A 62 -13.77 24.95 -25.98
C ILE A 62 -12.55 24.82 -26.90
N SER A 63 -12.75 24.91 -28.21
CA SER A 63 -11.67 24.78 -29.19
C SER A 63 -10.62 25.89 -29.06
N ILE A 64 -11.06 27.12 -28.75
CA ILE A 64 -10.17 28.25 -28.44
C ILE A 64 -9.31 27.92 -27.24
N LEU A 65 -9.92 27.51 -26.11
CA LEU A 65 -9.19 27.17 -24.88
C LEU A 65 -8.22 26.01 -25.07
N GLN A 66 -8.65 24.93 -25.72
CA GLN A 66 -7.79 23.79 -26.02
C GLN A 66 -6.59 24.18 -26.87
N THR A 67 -6.80 25.05 -27.86
CA THR A 67 -5.70 25.55 -28.71
C THR A 67 -4.75 26.43 -27.91
N ILE A 68 -5.26 27.31 -27.05
CA ILE A 68 -4.42 28.13 -26.15
C ILE A 68 -3.60 27.22 -25.21
N ALA A 69 -4.22 26.23 -24.58
CA ALA A 69 -3.53 25.28 -23.70
C ALA A 69 -2.43 24.52 -24.46
N LEU A 70 -2.69 24.08 -25.68
CA LEU A 70 -1.71 23.45 -26.57
C LEU A 70 -0.55 24.38 -26.91
N LEU A 71 -0.81 25.65 -27.24
CA LEU A 71 0.26 26.63 -27.51
C LEU A 71 1.14 26.81 -26.27
N LEU A 72 0.54 27.01 -25.10
CA LEU A 72 1.26 27.20 -23.84
C LEU A 72 2.10 25.96 -23.45
N ARG A 73 1.59 24.74 -23.66
CA ARG A 73 2.37 23.50 -23.40
C ARG A 73 3.64 23.41 -24.24
N ASN A 74 3.60 23.95 -25.46
CA ASN A 74 4.69 23.85 -26.43
C ASN A 74 5.67 25.04 -26.38
N GLU A 75 5.36 26.05 -25.57
CA GLU A 75 6.27 27.17 -25.32
C GLU A 75 7.36 26.78 -24.32
N GLY A 76 8.60 27.21 -24.58
CA GLY A 76 9.67 27.10 -23.60
C GLY A 76 9.40 28.02 -22.41
N GLN A 77 9.80 27.61 -21.20
CA GLN A 77 9.60 28.36 -19.94
C GLN A 77 10.03 29.84 -20.04
N LEU A 78 11.16 30.13 -20.70
CA LEU A 78 11.70 31.49 -20.84
C LEU A 78 10.80 32.41 -21.70
N GLN A 79 10.16 31.86 -22.72
CA GLN A 79 9.25 32.64 -23.56
C GLN A 79 7.89 32.82 -22.88
N LEU A 80 7.44 31.79 -22.17
CA LEU A 80 6.25 31.82 -21.33
C LEU A 80 6.38 32.84 -20.19
N LEU A 81 7.59 33.13 -19.72
CA LEU A 81 7.87 34.20 -18.75
C LEU A 81 7.70 35.60 -19.37
N ALA A 82 8.33 35.86 -20.52
CA ALA A 82 8.35 37.19 -21.14
C ALA A 82 7.00 37.60 -21.77
N GLU A 83 6.34 36.67 -22.47
CA GLU A 83 5.03 36.90 -23.08
C GLU A 83 3.87 36.53 -22.14
N GLY A 84 4.17 35.82 -21.05
CA GLY A 84 3.15 35.35 -20.11
C GLY A 84 2.53 36.48 -19.30
N GLU A 85 3.27 37.52 -18.94
CA GLU A 85 2.71 38.62 -18.14
C GLU A 85 1.63 39.40 -18.91
N THR A 86 1.89 39.74 -20.17
CA THR A 86 0.91 40.40 -21.03
C THR A 86 -0.29 39.51 -21.30
N PHE A 87 -0.05 38.24 -21.65
CA PHE A 87 -1.12 37.26 -21.90
C PHE A 87 -1.96 36.97 -20.64
N ARG A 88 -1.36 36.95 -19.45
CA ARG A 88 -2.08 36.85 -18.16
C ARG A 88 -2.96 38.07 -17.93
N GLY A 89 -2.46 39.27 -18.23
CA GLY A 89 -3.24 40.50 -18.19
C GLY A 89 -4.47 40.43 -19.10
N ASP A 90 -4.29 39.92 -20.32
CA ASP A 90 -5.37 39.74 -21.29
C ASP A 90 -6.39 38.68 -20.84
N LEU A 91 -5.93 37.52 -20.35
CA LEU A 91 -6.83 36.50 -19.77
C LEU A 91 -7.67 37.08 -18.64
N ARG A 92 -7.07 37.84 -17.72
CA ARG A 92 -7.83 38.48 -16.64
C ARG A 92 -8.85 39.46 -17.19
N LYS A 93 -8.47 40.30 -18.15
CA LYS A 93 -9.32 41.35 -18.68
C LYS A 93 -10.49 40.80 -19.50
N PHE A 94 -10.26 39.75 -20.28
CA PHE A 94 -11.20 39.30 -21.30
C PHE A 94 -11.87 37.96 -20.99
N PHE A 95 -11.22 37.08 -20.22
CA PHE A 95 -11.80 35.78 -19.87
C PHE A 95 -12.51 35.88 -18.53
N ALA A 96 -11.83 36.34 -17.47
CA ALA A 96 -12.38 36.35 -16.10
C ALA A 96 -13.80 36.93 -15.96
N PRO A 97 -14.20 38.03 -16.65
CA PRO A 97 -15.54 38.60 -16.51
C PRO A 97 -16.66 37.72 -17.08
N HIS A 98 -16.33 36.83 -18.01
CA HIS A 98 -17.30 36.04 -18.77
C HIS A 98 -17.13 34.53 -18.51
N PHE A 99 -16.00 34.11 -17.96
CA PHE A 99 -15.64 32.71 -17.79
C PHE A 99 -16.40 32.06 -16.62
N PRO A 100 -16.96 30.85 -16.77
CA PRO A 100 -17.64 30.19 -15.68
C PRO A 100 -16.65 29.65 -14.64
N PHE A 101 -16.83 30.01 -13.36
CA PHE A 101 -16.27 29.25 -12.22
C PHE A 101 -17.33 29.03 -11.13
N GLY A 102 -18.61 28.96 -11.52
CA GLY A 102 -19.71 28.69 -10.61
C GLY A 102 -21.00 28.36 -11.35
N THR A 103 -21.49 27.13 -11.16
CA THR A 103 -22.74 26.57 -11.71
C THR A 103 -24.00 27.17 -11.09
N GLN A 104 -23.88 27.99 -10.03
CA GLN A 104 -25.03 28.49 -9.28
C GLN A 104 -25.94 29.43 -10.08
N SER A 105 -25.46 30.05 -11.18
CA SER A 105 -26.30 30.86 -12.08
C SER A 105 -26.67 30.17 -13.39
N LEU A 106 -26.09 29.00 -13.67
CA LEU A 106 -26.20 28.31 -14.95
C LEU A 106 -26.71 26.90 -14.68
N VAL A 107 -27.96 26.81 -14.21
CA VAL A 107 -28.72 25.57 -14.19
C VAL A 107 -28.97 25.19 -15.64
N ALA A 108 -27.98 24.58 -16.27
CA ALA A 108 -28.15 23.97 -17.58
C ALA A 108 -29.00 22.72 -17.39
N ASP A 109 -30.16 22.69 -18.03
CA ASP A 109 -31.12 21.58 -17.94
C ASP A 109 -30.60 20.30 -18.61
N SER A 110 -29.56 20.39 -19.45
CA SER A 110 -28.99 19.25 -20.17
C SER A 110 -27.63 18.80 -19.62
N SER A 111 -27.46 17.49 -19.47
CA SER A 111 -26.20 16.87 -19.07
C SER A 111 -25.06 17.12 -20.08
N GLU A 112 -25.38 17.24 -21.38
CA GLU A 112 -24.40 17.53 -22.42
C GLU A 112 -23.80 18.94 -22.28
N VAL A 113 -24.62 19.94 -21.93
CA VAL A 113 -24.14 21.30 -21.65
C VAL A 113 -23.28 21.32 -20.39
N GLN A 114 -23.69 20.60 -19.34
CA GLN A 114 -22.88 20.48 -18.12
C GLN A 114 -21.51 19.86 -18.39
N ALA A 115 -21.45 18.81 -19.22
CA ALA A 115 -20.18 18.21 -19.66
C ALA A 115 -19.33 19.18 -20.49
N ALA A 116 -19.94 19.96 -21.39
CA ALA A 116 -19.24 20.98 -22.17
C ALA A 116 -18.66 22.10 -21.28
N LEU A 117 -19.41 22.56 -20.28
CA LEU A 117 -18.95 23.55 -19.30
C LEU A 117 -17.84 22.99 -18.40
N LEU A 118 -17.94 21.74 -17.99
CA LEU A 118 -16.88 21.06 -17.24
C LEU A 118 -15.59 21.00 -18.07
N GLU A 119 -15.68 20.64 -19.35
CA GLU A 119 -14.54 20.63 -20.26
C GLU A 119 -13.92 22.02 -20.40
N MET A 120 -14.72 23.09 -20.56
CA MET A 120 -14.20 24.47 -20.56
C MET A 120 -13.41 24.76 -19.28
N ASN A 121 -13.95 24.40 -18.12
CA ASN A 121 -13.31 24.64 -16.83
C ASN A 121 -12.02 23.85 -16.67
N ILE A 122 -11.97 22.60 -17.13
CA ILE A 122 -10.75 21.78 -17.20
C ILE A 122 -9.68 22.53 -18.01
N GLN A 123 -10.01 23.03 -19.20
CA GLN A 123 -9.07 23.72 -20.06
C GLN A 123 -8.57 25.03 -19.44
N MET A 124 -9.44 25.79 -18.78
CA MET A 124 -9.02 27.03 -18.12
C MET A 124 -8.15 26.78 -16.89
N ILE A 125 -8.50 25.80 -16.04
CA ILE A 125 -7.66 25.36 -14.92
C ILE A 125 -6.28 24.95 -15.44
N GLU A 126 -6.24 24.27 -16.58
CA GLU A 126 -4.99 23.92 -17.22
C GLU A 126 -4.18 25.15 -17.69
N ILE A 127 -4.80 26.07 -18.44
CA ILE A 127 -4.16 27.31 -18.90
C ILE A 127 -3.57 28.07 -17.69
N MET A 128 -4.36 28.23 -16.63
CA MET A 128 -3.92 28.85 -15.39
C MET A 128 -2.74 28.11 -14.78
N SER A 129 -2.77 26.78 -14.73
CA SER A 129 -1.67 25.98 -14.19
C SER A 129 -0.34 26.18 -14.95
N LEU A 130 -0.40 26.27 -16.28
CA LEU A 130 0.76 26.49 -17.13
C LEU A 130 1.33 27.89 -16.91
N LEU A 131 0.46 28.89 -16.78
CA LEU A 131 0.86 30.26 -16.52
C LEU A 131 1.45 30.42 -15.12
N SER A 132 0.81 29.87 -14.07
CA SER A 132 1.34 29.89 -12.70
C SER A 132 2.68 29.16 -12.58
N ALA A 133 2.86 28.04 -13.30
CA ALA A 133 4.14 27.33 -13.31
C ALA A 133 5.28 28.19 -13.87
N ALA A 134 5.01 29.00 -14.89
CA ALA A 134 5.99 29.98 -15.39
C ALA A 134 6.18 31.16 -14.43
N ALA A 135 5.16 31.56 -13.66
CA ALA A 135 5.21 32.72 -12.77
C ALA A 135 6.14 32.57 -11.57
N ARG A 136 6.43 31.34 -11.14
CA ARG A 136 7.04 31.06 -9.82
C ARG A 136 8.38 31.73 -9.55
N ASP A 137 9.15 32.02 -10.60
CA ASP A 137 10.46 32.67 -10.47
C ASP A 137 10.36 34.20 -10.49
N SER A 138 9.20 34.73 -10.87
CA SER A 138 8.88 36.16 -10.87
C SER A 138 8.13 36.48 -9.58
N GLN A 139 8.51 37.56 -8.88
CA GLN A 139 7.78 38.01 -7.69
C GLN A 139 6.34 38.39 -8.08
N SER A 140 5.43 37.42 -7.99
CA SER A 140 4.07 37.54 -8.51
C SER A 140 3.23 38.53 -7.70
N THR A 141 2.31 39.17 -8.43
CA THR A 141 1.48 40.30 -8.08
C THR A 141 0.14 39.87 -7.48
N ALA A 142 -0.51 40.75 -6.71
CA ALA A 142 -1.83 40.55 -6.09
C ALA A 142 -2.96 40.14 -7.06
N SER A 143 -2.74 40.19 -8.38
CA SER A 143 -3.75 39.86 -9.39
C SER A 143 -3.87 38.39 -9.76
N GLU A 144 -2.84 37.55 -9.54
CA GLU A 144 -2.96 36.10 -9.74
C GLU A 144 -3.85 35.44 -8.68
N GLU A 145 -4.01 36.10 -7.54
CA GLU A 145 -4.77 35.63 -6.39
C GLU A 145 -6.28 35.52 -6.71
N GLU A 146 -6.87 36.42 -7.52
CA GLU A 146 -8.31 36.42 -7.80
C GLU A 146 -8.76 35.20 -8.63
N LEU A 147 -8.11 34.95 -9.78
CA LEU A 147 -8.46 33.81 -10.66
C LEU A 147 -8.14 32.47 -10.02
N SER A 148 -6.99 32.38 -9.34
CA SER A 148 -6.63 31.17 -8.59
C SER A 148 -7.63 30.91 -7.45
N THR A 149 -8.05 31.93 -6.71
CA THR A 149 -9.10 31.82 -5.68
C THR A 149 -10.42 31.33 -6.27
N ALA A 150 -10.85 31.89 -7.41
CA ALA A 150 -12.08 31.47 -8.08
C ALA A 150 -12.01 30.00 -8.54
N ALA A 151 -10.90 29.57 -9.13
CA ALA A 151 -10.71 28.18 -9.50
C ALA A 151 -10.64 27.24 -8.28
N VAL A 152 -9.94 27.64 -7.21
CA VAL A 152 -9.89 26.88 -5.94
C VAL A 152 -11.29 26.71 -5.37
N ALA A 153 -12.11 27.76 -5.36
CA ALA A 153 -13.50 27.70 -4.90
C ALA A 153 -14.33 26.74 -5.77
N TYR A 154 -14.28 26.88 -7.10
CA TYR A 154 -14.96 26.00 -8.04
C TYR A 154 -14.59 24.53 -7.88
N ILE A 155 -13.28 24.24 -7.78
CA ILE A 155 -12.77 22.88 -7.58
C ILE A 155 -13.29 22.34 -6.25
N THR A 156 -13.23 23.14 -5.20
CA THR A 156 -13.71 22.74 -3.87
C THR A 156 -15.20 22.40 -3.90
N ASP A 157 -16.02 23.22 -4.57
CA ASP A 157 -17.45 22.98 -4.74
C ASP A 157 -17.72 21.67 -5.48
N ILE A 158 -16.98 21.38 -6.56
CA ILE A 158 -17.14 20.11 -7.30
C ILE A 158 -16.70 18.91 -6.46
N LEU A 159 -15.60 19.03 -5.72
CA LEU A 159 -15.13 17.97 -4.83
C LEU A 159 -16.09 17.67 -3.68
N GLN A 160 -16.92 18.66 -3.29
CA GLN A 160 -17.98 18.52 -2.30
C GLN A 160 -19.33 18.12 -2.91
N SER A 161 -19.47 18.20 -4.22
CA SER A 161 -20.70 17.82 -4.92
C SER A 161 -20.94 16.30 -4.83
N PRO A 162 -22.21 15.86 -4.88
CA PRO A 162 -22.54 14.44 -4.89
C PRO A 162 -22.11 13.73 -6.18
N ASP A 163 -21.86 14.48 -7.26
CA ASP A 163 -21.42 13.94 -8.54
C ASP A 163 -19.90 13.71 -8.55
N SER A 164 -19.52 12.53 -8.09
CA SER A 164 -18.13 12.13 -7.99
C SER A 164 -17.43 11.89 -9.33
N ASP A 165 -18.19 11.68 -10.42
CA ASP A 165 -17.60 11.38 -11.73
C ASP A 165 -17.09 12.66 -12.40
N SER A 166 -17.87 13.75 -12.35
CA SER A 166 -17.42 15.09 -12.76
C SER A 166 -16.16 15.52 -12.00
N ALA A 167 -16.13 15.26 -10.69
CA ALA A 167 -14.97 15.54 -9.85
C ALA A 167 -13.72 14.73 -10.27
N ALA A 168 -13.92 13.50 -10.74
CA ALA A 168 -12.82 12.65 -11.18
C ALA A 168 -12.27 13.04 -12.57
N GLU A 169 -13.08 13.70 -13.41
CA GLU A 169 -12.64 14.23 -14.72
C GLU A 169 -11.71 15.43 -14.58
N LEU A 170 -11.82 16.20 -13.49
CA LEU A 170 -10.93 17.32 -13.19
C LEU A 170 -9.50 16.88 -12.83
N LEU A 171 -9.30 15.64 -12.37
CA LEU A 171 -8.05 15.18 -11.77
C LEU A 171 -6.78 15.47 -12.63
N PRO A 172 -6.77 15.25 -13.96
CA PRO A 172 -5.60 15.55 -14.78
C PRO A 172 -5.22 17.05 -14.79
N ALA A 173 -6.20 17.96 -14.79
CA ALA A 173 -5.95 19.39 -14.73
C ALA A 173 -5.56 19.84 -13.31
N LEU A 174 -6.19 19.25 -12.30
CA LEU A 174 -5.88 19.50 -10.89
C LEU A 174 -4.44 19.21 -10.55
N TRP A 175 -3.85 18.20 -11.17
CA TRP A 175 -2.44 17.86 -11.00
C TRP A 175 -1.52 19.08 -11.09
N ARG A 176 -1.52 19.72 -12.27
CA ARG A 176 -0.64 20.85 -12.56
C ARG A 176 -1.07 22.08 -11.77
N PHE A 177 -2.38 22.25 -11.59
CA PHE A 177 -2.93 23.41 -10.91
C PHE A 177 -2.56 23.45 -9.43
N VAL A 178 -2.77 22.36 -8.70
CA VAL A 178 -2.35 22.23 -7.29
C VAL A 178 -0.86 22.51 -7.15
N HIS A 179 -0.07 22.04 -8.11
CA HIS A 179 1.36 22.31 -8.16
C HIS A 179 1.75 23.72 -8.57
N GLY A 180 0.86 24.58 -9.08
CA GLY A 180 1.14 25.99 -9.36
C GLY A 180 0.81 26.91 -8.20
N LEU A 181 -0.07 26.48 -7.29
CA LEU A 181 -0.62 27.30 -6.21
C LEU A 181 0.37 27.61 -5.07
N PRO A 182 0.07 28.65 -4.26
CA PRO A 182 0.72 28.87 -2.98
C PRO A 182 0.59 27.64 -2.06
N PRO A 183 1.59 27.34 -1.19
CA PRO A 183 1.58 26.13 -0.37
C PRO A 183 0.31 25.93 0.48
N GLY A 184 -0.29 27.02 0.98
CA GLY A 184 -1.53 26.99 1.77
C GLY A 184 -2.72 26.44 0.98
N ASP A 185 -3.03 27.05 -0.18
CA ASP A 185 -4.17 26.66 -1.03
C ASP A 185 -3.96 25.28 -1.65
N SER A 186 -2.71 25.01 -2.03
CA SER A 186 -2.24 23.73 -2.55
C SER A 186 -2.52 22.59 -1.54
N ALA A 187 -2.14 22.79 -0.27
CA ALA A 187 -2.42 21.83 0.80
C ALA A 187 -3.92 21.74 1.13
N HIS A 188 -4.66 22.86 1.09
CA HIS A 188 -6.12 22.87 1.30
C HIS A 188 -6.85 22.03 0.25
N LEU A 189 -6.60 22.26 -1.03
CA LEU A 189 -7.19 21.49 -2.11
C LEU A 189 -6.82 20.02 -2.03
N PHE A 190 -5.57 19.70 -1.72
CA PHE A 190 -5.15 18.32 -1.50
C PHE A 190 -5.88 17.66 -0.33
N GLN A 191 -6.13 18.40 0.75
CA GLN A 191 -6.96 17.94 1.86
C GLN A 191 -8.40 17.65 1.43
N GLN A 192 -9.00 18.51 0.60
CA GLN A 192 -10.34 18.26 0.06
C GLN A 192 -10.35 17.00 -0.82
N LEU A 193 -9.37 16.83 -1.71
CA LEU A 193 -9.22 15.62 -2.54
C LEU A 193 -9.15 14.34 -1.71
N VAL A 194 -8.36 14.36 -0.63
CA VAL A 194 -8.24 13.25 0.31
C VAL A 194 -9.57 12.97 1.03
N LYS A 195 -10.25 14.02 1.52
CA LYS A 195 -11.56 13.90 2.19
C LYS A 195 -12.62 13.33 1.25
N THR A 196 -12.70 13.82 0.01
CA THR A 196 -13.58 13.29 -1.03
C THR A 196 -13.27 11.81 -1.28
N CYS A 197 -12.00 11.46 -1.51
CA CYS A 197 -11.59 10.06 -1.72
C CYS A 197 -12.02 9.13 -0.57
N ILE A 198 -11.85 9.54 0.68
CA ILE A 198 -12.25 8.74 1.85
C ILE A 198 -13.78 8.63 1.92
N GLY A 199 -14.48 9.75 1.74
CA GLY A 199 -15.94 9.88 1.86
C GLY A 199 -16.73 9.14 0.78
N LEU A 200 -16.14 8.92 -0.39
CA LEU A 200 -16.81 8.20 -1.47
C LEU A 200 -17.16 6.74 -1.08
N PRO A 201 -18.31 6.21 -1.53
CA PRO A 201 -18.65 4.79 -1.37
C PRO A 201 -17.57 3.87 -1.95
N ALA A 202 -17.40 2.69 -1.34
CA ALA A 202 -16.45 1.67 -1.81
C ALA A 202 -16.64 1.26 -3.28
N ALA A 203 -17.90 1.20 -3.73
CA ALA A 203 -18.28 0.82 -5.08
C ALA A 203 -18.17 1.95 -6.11
N ALA A 204 -17.88 3.19 -5.71
CA ALA A 204 -17.76 4.30 -6.63
C ALA A 204 -16.49 4.17 -7.49
N SER A 205 -16.66 4.15 -8.82
CA SER A 205 -15.58 4.19 -9.82
C SER A 205 -14.63 5.37 -9.57
N ALA A 206 -15.19 6.54 -9.24
CA ALA A 206 -14.45 7.73 -8.92
C ALA A 206 -13.41 7.51 -7.81
N LYS A 207 -13.73 6.71 -6.77
CA LYS A 207 -12.81 6.44 -5.65
C LYS A 207 -11.49 5.80 -6.11
N VAL A 208 -11.53 4.96 -7.14
CA VAL A 208 -10.33 4.38 -7.76
C VAL A 208 -9.49 5.47 -8.43
N LYS A 209 -10.12 6.35 -9.21
CA LYS A 209 -9.45 7.48 -9.89
C LYS A 209 -8.80 8.43 -8.88
N PHE A 210 -9.51 8.78 -7.79
CA PHE A 210 -8.97 9.59 -6.71
C PHE A 210 -7.79 8.92 -6.00
N ALA A 211 -7.90 7.63 -5.65
CA ALA A 211 -6.82 6.90 -5.01
C ALA A 211 -5.58 6.79 -5.91
N GLU A 212 -5.78 6.58 -7.22
CA GLU A 212 -4.72 6.57 -8.21
C GLU A 212 -4.05 7.95 -8.32
N PHE A 213 -4.84 9.03 -8.35
CA PHE A 213 -4.34 10.39 -8.36
C PHE A 213 -3.51 10.71 -7.12
N ILE A 214 -4.01 10.40 -5.92
CA ILE A 214 -3.28 10.62 -4.65
C ILE A 214 -1.96 9.85 -4.65
N ARG A 215 -1.96 8.61 -5.15
CA ARG A 215 -0.74 7.82 -5.30
C ARG A 215 0.23 8.47 -6.27
N HIS A 216 -0.23 8.91 -7.43
CA HIS A 216 0.61 9.61 -8.40
C HIS A 216 1.21 10.87 -7.77
N PHE A 217 0.38 11.63 -7.03
CA PHE A 217 0.75 12.84 -6.29
C PHE A 217 1.90 12.64 -5.35
N GLN A 218 1.85 11.58 -4.55
CA GLN A 218 2.92 11.29 -3.61
C GLN A 218 4.25 10.91 -4.26
N ASN A 219 4.21 10.36 -5.47
CA ASN A 219 5.39 9.83 -6.16
C ASN A 219 6.02 10.84 -7.12
N SER A 220 5.33 11.95 -7.40
CA SER A 220 5.87 12.95 -8.31
C SER A 220 6.96 13.78 -7.65
N LYS A 221 7.94 14.11 -8.50
CA LYS A 221 8.96 15.11 -8.18
C LYS A 221 8.54 16.42 -8.79
N LEU A 222 8.48 17.46 -7.97
CA LEU A 222 8.28 18.84 -8.39
C LEU A 222 9.56 19.63 -8.13
N GLY A 223 10.22 20.10 -9.18
CA GLY A 223 11.48 20.84 -9.03
C GLY A 223 12.57 20.06 -8.28
N GLY A 224 12.56 18.73 -8.37
CA GLY A 224 13.48 17.84 -7.64
C GLY A 224 13.02 17.40 -6.24
N THR A 225 12.02 18.08 -5.66
CA THR A 225 11.43 17.75 -4.35
C THR A 225 10.24 16.81 -4.52
N VAL A 226 10.13 15.77 -3.68
CA VAL A 226 8.96 14.88 -3.71
C VAL A 226 7.77 15.64 -3.14
N ALA A 227 6.59 15.61 -3.78
CA ALA A 227 5.45 16.46 -3.40
C ALA A 227 5.04 16.31 -1.91
N ARG A 228 5.24 15.13 -1.32
CA ARG A 228 4.98 14.86 0.10
C ARG A 228 5.83 15.69 1.08
N ASP A 229 6.97 16.20 0.61
CA ASP A 229 7.91 16.99 1.41
C ASP A 229 7.56 18.49 1.33
N LEU A 230 6.55 18.87 0.55
CA LEU A 230 6.05 20.24 0.48
C LEU A 230 5.35 20.64 1.79
N PRO A 231 5.46 21.91 2.21
CA PRO A 231 4.78 22.41 3.42
C PRO A 231 3.28 22.14 3.41
N GLY A 232 2.72 21.69 4.53
CA GLY A 232 1.27 21.42 4.68
C GLY A 232 0.80 20.05 4.18
N TYR A 233 1.53 19.40 3.28
CA TYR A 233 1.13 18.11 2.71
C TYR A 233 1.32 16.92 3.65
N GLY A 234 2.41 16.92 4.41
CA GLY A 234 2.74 15.84 5.35
C GLY A 234 1.58 15.50 6.31
N PRO A 235 1.01 16.46 7.04
CA PRO A 235 -0.12 16.23 7.94
C PRO A 235 -1.36 15.64 7.23
N VAL A 236 -1.69 16.14 6.02
CA VAL A 236 -2.83 15.64 5.24
C VAL A 236 -2.62 14.17 4.83
N LEU A 237 -1.41 13.84 4.38
CA LEU A 237 -1.02 12.46 4.04
C LEU A 237 -1.03 11.53 5.25
N ASP A 238 -0.64 12.03 6.41
CA ASP A 238 -0.66 11.28 7.65
C ASP A 238 -2.08 10.91 8.06
N ASP A 239 -3.00 11.88 8.02
CA ASP A 239 -4.40 11.65 8.32
C ASP A 239 -5.03 10.67 7.30
N PHE A 240 -4.72 10.81 6.02
CA PHE A 240 -5.12 9.84 5.00
C PHE A 240 -4.63 8.43 5.34
N CYS A 241 -3.35 8.28 5.72
CA CYS A 241 -2.78 6.98 6.06
C CYS A 241 -3.39 6.35 7.32
N LYS A 242 -3.84 7.15 8.29
CA LYS A 242 -4.58 6.66 9.46
C LYS A 242 -5.93 6.05 9.09
N ASP A 243 -6.57 6.58 8.05
CA ASP A 243 -7.89 6.11 7.58
C ASP A 243 -7.82 4.90 6.64
N ILE A 244 -6.69 4.67 5.96
CA ILE A 244 -6.51 3.54 5.03
C ILE A 244 -6.91 2.19 5.65
N PRO A 245 -6.45 1.80 6.85
CA PRO A 245 -6.86 0.53 7.48
C PRO A 245 -8.38 0.38 7.63
N LYS A 246 -9.08 1.47 8.00
CA LYS A 246 -10.54 1.49 8.13
C LYS A 246 -11.21 1.32 6.77
N VAL A 247 -10.71 1.99 5.73
CA VAL A 247 -11.21 1.83 4.36
C VAL A 247 -10.97 0.40 3.86
N LEU A 248 -9.77 -0.16 4.05
CA LEU A 248 -9.46 -1.55 3.68
C LEU A 248 -10.38 -2.55 4.38
N TRP A 249 -10.71 -2.31 5.64
CA TRP A 249 -11.68 -3.10 6.37
C TRP A 249 -13.07 -3.00 5.74
N GLN A 250 -13.49 -1.85 5.19
CA GLN A 250 -14.79 -1.75 4.50
C GLN A 250 -14.80 -2.52 3.17
N LEU A 251 -13.67 -2.61 2.47
CA LEU A 251 -13.49 -3.32 1.19
C LEU A 251 -13.33 -4.85 1.33
N ARG A 252 -13.36 -5.35 2.56
CA ARG A 252 -12.93 -6.64 3.13
C ARG A 252 -12.95 -7.93 2.31
N THR A 253 -13.79 -8.11 1.29
CA THR A 253 -13.83 -9.40 0.54
C THR A 253 -14.29 -9.30 -0.92
N ALA A 254 -14.80 -8.16 -1.35
CA ALA A 254 -15.33 -7.97 -2.70
C ALA A 254 -14.17 -7.99 -3.74
N PRO A 255 -14.15 -8.95 -4.68
CA PRO A 255 -13.10 -9.03 -5.70
C PRO A 255 -13.06 -7.78 -6.59
N GLU A 256 -14.19 -7.14 -6.84
CA GLU A 256 -14.31 -5.89 -7.60
C GLU A 256 -13.52 -4.71 -6.99
N HIS A 257 -13.15 -4.79 -5.70
CA HIS A 257 -12.38 -3.76 -5.02
C HIS A 257 -10.88 -4.04 -4.96
N ASP A 258 -10.37 -5.08 -5.63
CA ASP A 258 -8.95 -5.46 -5.54
C ASP A 258 -8.03 -4.32 -6.00
N THR A 259 -8.33 -3.67 -7.13
CA THR A 259 -7.57 -2.52 -7.64
C THR A 259 -7.47 -1.39 -6.62
N LEU A 260 -8.60 -0.99 -6.01
CA LEU A 260 -8.62 0.04 -4.98
C LEU A 260 -7.80 -0.37 -3.76
N ARG A 261 -7.94 -1.62 -3.30
CA ARG A 261 -7.17 -2.17 -2.17
C ARG A 261 -5.67 -2.11 -2.44
N LEU A 262 -5.23 -2.52 -3.63
CA LEU A 262 -3.82 -2.48 -4.02
C LEU A 262 -3.29 -1.05 -4.09
N LEU A 263 -4.06 -0.11 -4.65
CA LEU A 263 -3.70 1.31 -4.68
C LEU A 263 -3.50 1.86 -3.28
N LEU A 264 -4.47 1.69 -2.37
CA LEU A 264 -4.38 2.18 -0.99
C LEU A 264 -3.21 1.56 -0.23
N LEU A 265 -2.96 0.26 -0.40
CA LEU A 265 -1.83 -0.42 0.22
C LEU A 265 -0.48 0.06 -0.31
N ASP A 266 -0.35 0.26 -1.63
CA ASP A 266 0.88 0.79 -2.22
C ASP A 266 1.15 2.22 -1.75
N THR A 267 0.10 3.05 -1.64
CA THR A 267 0.16 4.41 -1.09
C THR A 267 0.62 4.41 0.36
N LEU A 268 -0.01 3.61 1.23
CA LEU A 268 0.38 3.45 2.63
C LEU A 268 1.83 2.97 2.76
N ARG A 269 2.21 1.96 1.97
CA ARG A 269 3.56 1.39 1.99
C ARG A 269 4.61 2.43 1.64
N GLU A 270 4.37 3.26 0.62
CA GLU A 270 5.34 4.26 0.17
C GLU A 270 5.54 5.37 1.22
N VAL A 271 4.47 5.85 1.84
CA VAL A 271 4.55 6.82 2.95
C VAL A 271 5.34 6.25 4.12
N LEU A 272 5.04 5.02 4.54
CA LEU A 272 5.75 4.35 5.63
C LEU A 272 7.22 4.09 5.29
N ARG A 273 7.50 3.59 4.09
CA ARG A 273 8.86 3.34 3.61
C ARG A 273 9.70 4.60 3.65
N SER A 274 9.15 5.70 3.17
CA SER A 274 9.88 6.94 3.07
C SER A 274 10.13 7.60 4.42
N ARG A 275 9.19 7.46 5.35
CA ARG A 275 9.43 7.79 6.77
C ARG A 275 10.54 6.94 7.37
N ALA A 276 10.50 5.63 7.17
CA ALA A 276 11.54 4.74 7.66
C ALA A 276 12.93 5.10 7.11
N HIS A 277 13.03 5.50 5.83
CA HIS A 277 14.27 6.01 5.26
C HIS A 277 14.73 7.35 5.87
N ARG A 278 13.81 8.30 6.11
CA ARG A 278 14.15 9.57 6.77
C ARG A 278 14.68 9.34 8.18
N LEU A 279 14.02 8.48 8.95
CA LEU A 279 14.46 8.11 10.30
C LEU A 279 15.83 7.43 10.28
N ALA A 280 16.06 6.51 9.34
CA ALA A 280 17.37 5.85 9.19
C ALA A 280 18.50 6.82 8.83
N ASN A 281 18.18 7.96 8.20
CA ASN A 281 19.15 8.97 7.78
C ASN A 281 19.28 10.15 8.78
N ALA A 282 18.40 10.26 9.78
CA ALA A 282 18.33 11.41 10.68
C ALA A 282 19.44 11.45 11.75
N GLY A 283 20.38 10.50 11.72
CA GLY A 283 21.50 10.41 12.67
C GLY A 283 21.13 9.70 13.98
N PRO A 284 22.13 9.42 14.84
CA PRO A 284 21.93 8.70 16.10
C PRO A 284 21.11 9.47 17.15
N ASP A 285 21.02 10.80 17.03
CA ASP A 285 20.28 11.67 17.95
C ASP A 285 18.78 11.74 17.63
N ALA A 286 18.36 11.27 16.46
CA ALA A 286 16.95 11.13 16.14
C ALA A 286 16.43 9.91 16.89
N GLU A 287 15.75 10.14 18.03
CA GLU A 287 15.17 9.15 18.93
C GLU A 287 14.65 7.90 18.17
N LEU A 288 15.51 6.90 18.04
CA LEU A 288 15.24 5.69 17.24
C LEU A 288 14.29 4.73 17.98
N GLY A 289 13.93 5.07 19.23
CA GLY A 289 13.27 4.17 20.18
C GLY A 289 11.76 4.09 20.02
N ASP A 290 11.09 5.21 19.74
CA ASP A 290 9.63 5.24 19.77
C ASP A 290 9.02 5.33 18.37
N ALA A 291 8.12 4.39 18.09
CA ALA A 291 7.29 4.46 16.90
C ALA A 291 6.58 5.80 16.87
N SER A 292 6.70 6.53 15.76
CA SER A 292 6.04 7.83 15.61
C SER A 292 4.54 7.71 15.93
N PRO A 293 3.88 8.75 16.47
CA PRO A 293 2.45 8.72 16.78
C PRO A 293 1.58 8.22 15.61
N LEU A 294 1.97 8.56 14.38
CA LEU A 294 1.37 8.04 13.17
C LEU A 294 1.51 6.51 13.05
N GLN A 295 2.73 5.98 13.18
CA GLN A 295 2.97 4.53 13.11
C GLN A 295 2.18 3.80 14.18
N GLN A 296 2.13 4.30 15.42
CA GLN A 296 1.33 3.70 16.49
C GLN A 296 -0.16 3.67 16.13
N ALA A 297 -0.70 4.79 15.61
CA ALA A 297 -2.08 4.86 15.16
C ALA A 297 -2.38 3.86 14.03
N ILE A 298 -1.52 3.79 13.02
CA ILE A 298 -1.66 2.84 11.90
C ILE A 298 -1.57 1.40 12.40
N GLN A 299 -0.63 1.09 13.30
CA GLN A 299 -0.48 -0.25 13.87
C GLN A 299 -1.73 -0.68 14.64
N ALA A 300 -2.30 0.21 15.46
CA ALA A 300 -3.53 -0.05 16.19
C ALA A 300 -4.72 -0.28 15.24
N ALA A 301 -4.81 0.51 14.16
CA ALA A 301 -5.87 0.40 13.15
C ALA A 301 -5.70 -0.83 12.23
N LEU A 302 -4.46 -1.31 12.02
CA LEU A 302 -4.16 -2.52 11.25
C LEU A 302 -4.37 -3.81 12.03
N ALA A 303 -4.27 -3.81 13.36
CA ALA A 303 -4.40 -5.04 14.15
C ALA A 303 -5.71 -5.81 13.84
N PRO A 304 -6.90 -5.16 13.78
CA PRO A 304 -8.14 -5.80 13.35
C PRO A 304 -8.05 -6.50 12.00
N MET A 305 -7.30 -5.95 11.02
CA MET A 305 -7.16 -6.54 9.68
C MET A 305 -6.68 -7.99 9.69
N PHE A 306 -5.94 -8.37 10.73
CA PHE A 306 -5.42 -9.73 10.93
C PHE A 306 -6.33 -10.52 11.87
N PHE A 307 -6.52 -10.05 13.10
CA PHE A 307 -7.23 -10.76 14.15
C PHE A 307 -7.62 -9.83 15.30
N THR A 308 -8.79 -10.06 15.90
CA THR A 308 -9.21 -9.41 17.15
C THR A 308 -9.87 -10.41 18.08
N GLN A 309 -9.63 -10.24 19.39
CA GLN A 309 -10.36 -10.95 20.43
C GLN A 309 -11.30 -9.95 21.11
N LEU A 310 -12.61 -10.15 20.95
CA LEU A 310 -13.59 -9.36 21.68
C LEU A 310 -13.69 -9.89 23.11
N PRO A 311 -13.64 -8.99 24.12
CA PRO A 311 -13.80 -9.40 25.50
C PRO A 311 -15.17 -10.01 25.74
N ALA A 312 -15.25 -10.94 26.71
CA ALA A 312 -16.51 -11.48 27.18
C ALA A 312 -17.40 -10.34 27.71
N ARG A 313 -18.63 -10.20 27.20
CA ARG A 313 -19.63 -9.25 27.72
C ARG A 313 -20.93 -10.00 28.02
N GLY A 314 -21.46 -9.81 29.24
CA GLY A 314 -22.76 -10.37 29.64
C GLY A 314 -22.86 -11.89 29.57
N GLY A 315 -21.84 -12.62 30.05
CA GLY A 315 -21.82 -14.09 30.05
C GLY A 315 -21.50 -14.76 28.71
N THR A 316 -21.34 -13.98 27.62
CA THR A 316 -20.85 -14.54 26.35
C THR A 316 -19.34 -14.78 26.41
N PRO A 317 -18.83 -15.94 25.95
CA PRO A 317 -17.40 -16.21 25.93
C PRO A 317 -16.68 -15.25 24.98
N ALA A 318 -15.40 -14.99 25.26
CA ALA A 318 -14.58 -14.13 24.41
C ALA A 318 -14.60 -14.63 22.96
N ARG A 319 -14.99 -13.76 22.03
CA ARG A 319 -15.14 -14.12 20.61
C ARG A 319 -13.86 -13.81 19.87
N ARG A 320 -13.31 -14.84 19.21
CA ARG A 320 -12.15 -14.71 18.31
C ARG A 320 -12.66 -14.39 16.91
N ILE A 321 -12.19 -13.29 16.32
CA ILE A 321 -12.62 -12.81 15.01
C ILE A 321 -11.38 -12.63 14.15
N PHE A 322 -11.30 -13.39 13.05
CA PHE A 322 -10.29 -13.15 12.01
C PHE A 322 -10.69 -11.94 11.16
N GLY A 323 -9.70 -11.11 10.85
CA GLY A 323 -9.87 -10.01 9.92
C GLY A 323 -9.88 -10.45 8.46
N PRO A 324 -10.06 -9.51 7.52
CA PRO A 324 -10.14 -9.79 6.09
C PRO A 324 -8.83 -10.30 5.50
N PHE A 325 -7.68 -10.18 6.19
CA PHE A 325 -6.38 -10.60 5.66
C PHE A 325 -6.40 -11.99 5.00
N LEU A 326 -7.04 -12.97 5.64
CA LEU A 326 -7.11 -14.34 5.13
C LEU A 326 -7.96 -14.48 3.85
N ALA A 327 -8.91 -13.56 3.64
CA ALA A 327 -9.79 -13.54 2.48
C ALA A 327 -9.29 -12.61 1.35
N LEU A 328 -8.21 -11.84 1.58
CA LEU A 328 -7.60 -10.99 0.56
C LEU A 328 -6.92 -11.83 -0.54
N SER A 329 -6.81 -11.24 -1.73
CA SER A 329 -5.97 -11.81 -2.80
C SER A 329 -4.51 -11.91 -2.35
N ALA A 330 -3.75 -12.86 -2.92
CA ALA A 330 -2.34 -13.05 -2.58
C ALA A 330 -1.52 -11.75 -2.76
N GLY A 331 -1.80 -10.98 -3.82
CA GLY A 331 -1.16 -9.69 -4.08
C GLY A 331 -1.46 -8.63 -3.03
N ALA A 332 -2.68 -8.61 -2.50
CA ALA A 332 -3.07 -7.70 -1.41
C ALA A 332 -2.51 -8.16 -0.06
N GLN A 333 -2.49 -9.46 0.22
CA GLN A 333 -1.84 -10.03 1.42
C GLN A 333 -0.36 -9.64 1.48
N GLN A 334 0.37 -9.83 0.37
CA GLN A 334 1.79 -9.51 0.30
C GLN A 334 2.05 -8.00 0.48
N ARG A 335 1.24 -7.13 -0.13
CA ARG A 335 1.36 -5.67 0.04
C ARG A 335 1.05 -5.23 1.46
N LEU A 336 0.01 -5.79 2.08
CA LEU A 336 -0.32 -5.49 3.48
C LEU A 336 0.81 -5.87 4.42
N LEU A 337 1.38 -7.07 4.26
CA LEU A 337 2.59 -7.46 4.98
C LEU A 337 3.75 -6.51 4.66
N GLY A 338 3.91 -6.10 3.40
CA GLY A 338 4.87 -5.07 2.99
C GLY A 338 4.74 -3.75 3.75
N CYS A 339 3.52 -3.31 4.09
CA CYS A 339 3.30 -2.14 4.94
C CYS A 339 3.84 -2.37 6.36
N VAL A 340 3.57 -3.54 6.94
CA VAL A 340 4.01 -3.92 8.30
C VAL A 340 5.53 -3.82 8.44
N GLN A 341 6.29 -4.11 7.38
CA GLN A 341 7.76 -4.04 7.38
C GLN A 341 8.29 -2.66 7.77
N PHE A 342 7.58 -1.59 7.41
CA PHE A 342 8.00 -0.20 7.58
C PHE A 342 7.40 0.49 8.81
N LEU A 343 6.62 -0.23 9.64
CA LEU A 343 6.01 0.33 10.85
C LEU A 343 6.96 0.44 12.04
N GLY A 344 8.22 0.01 11.88
CA GLY A 344 9.18 -0.07 13.00
C GLY A 344 8.85 -1.27 13.91
N PRO A 345 9.19 -1.20 15.21
CA PRO A 345 8.83 -2.22 16.18
C PRO A 345 7.30 -2.44 16.22
N LEU A 346 6.86 -3.68 16.07
CA LEU A 346 5.43 -4.02 16.11
C LEU A 346 4.91 -3.93 17.54
N GLY A 347 3.91 -3.11 17.79
CA GLY A 347 3.26 -2.91 19.08
C GLY A 347 2.50 -4.14 19.56
N GLU A 348 2.11 -4.10 20.83
CA GLU A 348 1.55 -5.22 21.59
C GLU A 348 0.26 -5.80 21.01
N ARG A 349 -0.50 -5.03 20.23
CA ARG A 349 -1.75 -5.49 19.60
C ARG A 349 -1.51 -6.07 18.20
N LEU A 350 -0.74 -5.38 17.37
CA LEU A 350 -0.53 -5.78 15.98
C LEU A 350 0.24 -7.10 15.89
N ARG A 351 1.28 -7.24 16.72
CA ARG A 351 2.13 -8.44 16.72
C ARG A 351 1.35 -9.73 16.97
N PRO A 352 0.64 -9.93 18.10
CA PRO A 352 -0.12 -11.16 18.32
C PRO A 352 -1.24 -11.35 17.30
N SER A 353 -1.86 -10.26 16.82
CA SER A 353 -2.91 -10.34 15.80
C SER A 353 -2.38 -10.91 14.48
N LEU A 354 -1.22 -10.41 14.03
CA LEU A 354 -0.50 -10.94 12.88
C LEU A 354 -0.11 -12.39 13.10
N SER A 355 0.43 -12.73 14.27
CA SER A 355 0.83 -14.08 14.61
C SER A 355 -0.30 -15.09 14.47
N VAL A 356 -1.47 -14.77 15.05
CA VAL A 356 -2.65 -15.63 15.00
C VAL A 356 -3.14 -15.80 13.55
N ALA A 357 -3.18 -14.72 12.77
CA ALA A 357 -3.59 -14.79 11.37
C ALA A 357 -2.63 -15.65 10.53
N VAL A 358 -1.32 -15.45 10.68
CA VAL A 358 -0.28 -16.15 9.90
C VAL A 358 -0.21 -17.65 10.25
N CYS A 359 -0.44 -18.00 11.52
CA CYS A 359 -0.49 -19.39 11.99
C CYS A 359 -1.81 -20.09 11.66
N SER A 360 -2.83 -19.37 11.18
CA SER A 360 -4.08 -19.98 10.75
C SER A 360 -3.83 -20.97 9.60
N PRO A 361 -4.46 -22.17 9.61
CA PRO A 361 -4.39 -23.09 8.49
C PRO A 361 -4.98 -22.51 7.20
N ALA A 362 -5.84 -21.49 7.30
CA ALA A 362 -6.40 -20.77 6.16
C ALA A 362 -5.43 -19.75 5.55
N CYS A 363 -4.30 -19.44 6.20
CA CYS A 363 -3.30 -18.53 5.65
C CYS A 363 -2.52 -19.21 4.51
N PRO A 364 -2.52 -18.64 3.28
CA PRO A 364 -1.76 -19.20 2.16
C PRO A 364 -0.26 -19.28 2.46
N ALA A 365 0.40 -20.36 2.02
CA ALA A 365 1.82 -20.57 2.25
C ALA A 365 2.71 -19.38 1.80
N PRO A 366 2.51 -18.74 0.63
CA PRO A 366 3.32 -17.59 0.24
C PRO A 366 3.20 -16.40 1.19
N ALA A 367 2.00 -16.14 1.73
CA ALA A 367 1.78 -15.06 2.70
C ALA A 367 2.44 -15.39 4.05
N ARG A 368 2.36 -16.66 4.47
CA ARG A 368 3.04 -17.15 5.68
C ARG A 368 4.55 -17.02 5.58
N ASP A 369 5.14 -17.46 4.47
CA ASP A 369 6.59 -17.39 4.23
C ASP A 369 7.07 -15.93 4.21
N TYR A 370 6.31 -15.04 3.57
CA TYR A 370 6.63 -13.62 3.54
C TYR A 370 6.53 -12.96 4.92
N ALA A 371 5.51 -13.32 5.72
CA ALA A 371 5.38 -12.84 7.10
C ALA A 371 6.52 -13.32 7.99
N LEU A 372 6.94 -14.58 7.86
CA LEU A 372 8.09 -15.13 8.60
C LEU A 372 9.38 -14.39 8.25
N HIS A 373 9.64 -14.19 6.96
CA HIS A 373 10.78 -13.42 6.49
C HIS A 373 10.77 -11.98 7.04
N LEU A 374 9.61 -11.33 7.02
CA LEU A 374 9.44 -9.98 7.54
C LEU A 374 9.76 -9.90 9.03
N LEU A 375 9.18 -10.79 9.84
CA LEU A 375 9.39 -10.82 11.28
C LEU A 375 10.86 -11.12 11.63
N GLY A 376 11.50 -12.02 10.88
CA GLY A 376 12.93 -12.28 11.02
C GLY A 376 13.77 -11.04 10.71
N SER A 377 13.46 -10.33 9.61
CA SER A 377 14.19 -9.10 9.22
C SER A 377 14.05 -7.97 10.25
N GLN A 378 12.88 -7.83 10.89
CA GLN A 378 12.68 -6.84 11.94
C GLN A 378 13.42 -7.22 13.22
N GLN A 379 13.48 -8.51 13.54
CA GLN A 379 14.24 -8.99 14.69
C GLN A 379 15.73 -8.69 14.55
N THR A 380 16.31 -8.92 13.37
CA THR A 380 17.72 -8.59 13.09
C THR A 380 18.02 -7.09 13.29
N ARG A 381 17.08 -6.20 12.96
CA ARG A 381 17.23 -4.76 13.19
C ARG A 381 17.19 -4.39 14.67
N LEU A 382 16.36 -5.08 15.46
CA LEU A 382 16.24 -4.87 16.90
C LEU A 382 17.42 -5.44 17.70
N PHE A 383 18.17 -6.37 17.11
CA PHE A 383 19.42 -6.88 17.69
C PHE A 383 20.65 -6.08 17.29
N ALA A 384 20.49 -4.93 16.62
CA ALA A 384 21.61 -4.03 16.41
C ALA A 384 22.18 -3.58 17.77
N PRO A 385 23.52 -3.53 17.92
CA PRO A 385 24.16 -3.21 19.19
C PRO A 385 23.75 -1.80 19.63
N GLY A 386 23.17 -1.70 20.83
CA GLY A 386 22.73 -0.43 21.43
C GLY A 386 21.22 -0.19 21.52
N ALA A 387 20.36 -1.03 20.92
CA ALA A 387 18.91 -0.90 21.08
C ALA A 387 18.44 -1.46 22.44
N GLU A 388 17.86 -0.61 23.30
CA GLU A 388 17.11 -1.05 24.48
C GLU A 388 15.97 -1.96 24.02
N ARG A 389 15.96 -3.21 24.50
CA ARG A 389 15.24 -4.32 23.88
C ARG A 389 13.76 -4.33 24.26
N PRO A 390 12.81 -3.92 23.40
CA PRO A 390 11.39 -3.98 23.74
C PRO A 390 10.79 -5.35 23.37
N ASN A 391 11.50 -6.15 22.56
CA ASN A 391 10.95 -7.33 21.90
C ASN A 391 11.78 -8.58 22.23
N ALA A 392 11.25 -9.42 23.13
CA ALA A 392 11.90 -10.66 23.51
C ALA A 392 12.02 -11.63 22.31
N PRO A 393 13.20 -12.25 22.06
CA PRO A 393 13.40 -13.27 21.03
C PRO A 393 12.38 -14.41 21.06
N GLU A 394 11.81 -14.64 22.24
CA GLU A 394 10.74 -15.60 22.53
C GLU A 394 9.55 -15.46 21.59
N HIS A 395 9.17 -14.25 21.16
CA HIS A 395 7.98 -14.06 20.31
C HIS A 395 8.18 -14.51 18.86
N TYR A 396 9.36 -14.22 18.30
CA TYR A 396 9.70 -14.69 16.95
C TYR A 396 9.83 -16.22 16.94
N LEU A 397 10.50 -16.77 17.95
CA LEU A 397 10.59 -18.22 18.12
C LEU A 397 9.21 -18.84 18.29
N THR A 398 8.36 -18.28 19.15
CA THR A 398 6.97 -18.73 19.33
C THR A 398 6.22 -18.74 18.00
N LEU A 399 6.29 -17.67 17.21
CA LEU A 399 5.64 -17.62 15.90
C LEU A 399 6.21 -18.63 14.90
N LEU A 400 7.54 -18.78 14.87
CA LEU A 400 8.22 -19.75 14.03
C LEU A 400 7.79 -21.17 14.42
N LEU A 401 7.70 -21.49 15.70
CA LEU A 401 7.26 -22.79 16.19
C LEU A 401 5.78 -23.04 15.95
N SER A 402 4.92 -22.06 16.19
CA SER A 402 3.48 -22.15 15.92
C SER A 402 3.20 -22.34 14.43
N SER A 403 3.93 -21.65 13.57
CA SER A 403 3.76 -21.74 12.12
C SER A 403 4.34 -23.03 11.50
N LEU A 404 5.41 -23.57 12.09
CA LEU A 404 6.10 -24.76 11.59
C LEU A 404 5.56 -26.07 12.17
N VAL A 405 5.19 -26.07 13.45
CA VAL A 405 4.80 -27.28 14.21
C VAL A 405 3.29 -27.29 14.53
N GLY A 406 2.60 -26.16 14.35
CA GLY A 406 1.17 -26.03 14.65
C GLY A 406 0.87 -25.89 16.14
N TRP A 407 1.88 -25.69 16.97
CA TRP A 407 1.72 -25.48 18.40
C TRP A 407 1.10 -24.13 18.69
N THR A 408 0.20 -24.07 19.65
CA THR A 408 -0.42 -22.82 20.10
C THR A 408 0.41 -22.16 21.18
N ALA A 409 0.16 -20.88 21.45
CA ALA A 409 0.76 -20.19 22.61
C ALA A 409 0.39 -20.86 23.93
N PHE A 410 -0.77 -21.55 23.98
CA PHE A 410 -1.16 -22.38 25.12
C PHE A 410 -0.27 -23.61 25.23
N ASP A 411 -0.02 -24.34 24.13
CA ASP A 411 0.85 -25.52 24.15
C ASP A 411 2.28 -25.16 24.60
N LEU A 412 2.79 -24.00 24.17
CA LEU A 412 4.09 -23.49 24.59
C LEU A 412 4.11 -23.03 26.06
N ALA A 413 3.02 -22.43 26.55
CA ALA A 413 2.89 -22.06 27.96
C ALA A 413 2.77 -23.28 28.87
N SER A 414 1.98 -24.29 28.46
CA SER A 414 1.87 -25.58 29.15
C SER A 414 3.20 -26.33 29.14
N LEU A 415 3.97 -26.28 28.04
CA LEU A 415 5.32 -26.82 28.02
C LEU A 415 6.19 -26.13 29.08
N ARG A 416 6.19 -24.79 29.10
CA ARG A 416 7.00 -23.98 30.02
C ARG A 416 6.64 -24.20 31.49
N GLU A 417 5.35 -24.39 31.78
CA GLU A 417 4.87 -24.76 33.12
C GLU A 417 5.33 -26.17 33.52
N GLN A 418 5.35 -27.12 32.57
CA GLN A 418 5.81 -28.49 32.81
C GLN A 418 7.32 -28.58 32.99
N THR A 419 8.09 -27.69 32.36
CA THR A 419 9.55 -27.85 32.23
C THR A 419 10.36 -26.81 32.99
N GLY A 420 9.70 -25.80 33.54
CA GLY A 420 10.30 -24.78 34.39
C GLY A 420 11.08 -23.71 33.61
N PRO A 421 11.45 -22.59 34.26
CA PRO A 421 12.09 -21.46 33.61
C PRO A 421 13.53 -21.72 33.14
N ALA A 422 14.13 -22.85 33.53
CA ALA A 422 15.55 -23.14 33.33
C ALA A 422 15.85 -23.93 32.04
N VAL A 423 14.85 -24.53 31.39
CA VAL A 423 15.07 -25.30 30.16
C VAL A 423 14.80 -24.39 28.95
N PRO A 424 15.78 -24.16 28.06
CA PRO A 424 15.52 -23.38 26.85
C PRO A 424 14.50 -24.13 25.99
N LEU A 425 13.30 -23.56 25.83
CA LEU A 425 12.13 -24.04 25.07
C LEU A 425 12.47 -24.90 23.82
N LEU A 426 13.52 -24.52 23.09
CA LEU A 426 14.03 -25.17 21.88
C LEU A 426 14.64 -26.57 22.08
N ALA A 427 15.21 -26.88 23.24
CA ALA A 427 15.77 -28.20 23.54
C ALA A 427 14.67 -29.27 23.68
N GLU A 428 13.49 -28.89 24.12
CA GLU A 428 12.35 -29.80 24.32
C GLU A 428 11.50 -29.97 23.07
N LEU A 429 11.39 -28.89 22.28
CA LEU A 429 10.83 -28.93 20.92
C LEU A 429 11.56 -29.95 20.02
N GLN A 430 12.87 -30.13 20.24
CA GLN A 430 13.68 -31.13 19.55
C GLN A 430 13.28 -32.57 19.92
N VAL A 431 12.84 -32.80 21.16
CA VAL A 431 12.45 -34.11 21.67
C VAL A 431 11.04 -34.47 21.19
N GLN A 432 10.07 -33.55 21.26
CA GLN A 432 8.69 -33.86 20.86
C GLN A 432 8.46 -33.93 19.34
N ALA A 433 9.15 -33.13 18.53
CA ALA A 433 9.05 -33.22 17.06
C ALA A 433 9.55 -34.57 16.50
N SER A 434 10.38 -35.29 17.26
CA SER A 434 10.83 -36.64 16.91
C SER A 434 9.75 -37.72 17.09
N GLY A 435 8.67 -37.43 17.84
CA GLY A 435 7.59 -38.38 18.16
C GLY A 435 6.37 -38.35 17.24
N GLU A 436 6.02 -37.22 16.63
CA GLU A 436 4.69 -37.05 15.98
C GLU A 436 4.64 -37.20 14.45
N GLY A 437 5.75 -37.57 13.79
CA GLY A 437 5.69 -38.00 12.39
C GLY A 437 5.02 -37.00 11.42
N ARG A 438 5.13 -35.69 11.64
CA ARG A 438 4.69 -34.62 10.71
C ARG A 438 5.90 -33.85 10.15
N THR A 439 6.66 -34.46 9.25
CA THR A 439 7.70 -33.75 8.49
C THR A 439 7.06 -33.02 7.30
N VAL A 440 6.93 -31.70 7.42
CA VAL A 440 6.55 -30.77 6.34
C VAL A 440 7.78 -29.94 5.92
N ARG A 441 7.73 -29.33 4.73
CA ARG A 441 8.81 -28.65 3.99
C ARG A 441 9.51 -27.52 4.79
N LEU A 442 10.48 -27.88 5.64
CA LEU A 442 11.14 -26.98 6.60
C LEU A 442 12.50 -26.42 6.16
N LEU A 443 13.10 -26.96 5.09
CA LEU A 443 14.51 -26.72 4.80
C LEU A 443 14.80 -25.33 4.23
N SER A 444 13.85 -24.69 3.53
CA SER A 444 14.10 -23.39 2.88
C SER A 444 14.18 -22.23 3.88
N PRO A 445 13.20 -21.99 4.77
CA PRO A 445 13.24 -20.86 5.70
C PRO A 445 14.39 -20.97 6.73
N LEU A 446 14.62 -22.18 7.25
CA LEU A 446 15.69 -22.44 8.22
C LEU A 446 17.09 -22.32 7.57
N ALA A 447 17.28 -22.76 6.33
CA ALA A 447 18.54 -22.56 5.61
C ALA A 447 18.78 -21.09 5.24
N THR A 448 17.74 -20.32 4.90
CA THR A 448 17.85 -18.87 4.68
C THR A 448 18.25 -18.15 5.96
N MET A 449 17.69 -18.54 7.10
CA MET A 449 18.04 -18.00 8.41
C MET A 449 19.50 -18.35 8.80
N GLN A 450 19.92 -19.60 8.57
CA GLN A 450 21.31 -20.02 8.80
C GLN A 450 22.31 -19.23 7.94
N ARG A 451 22.00 -19.00 6.66
CA ARG A 451 22.86 -18.19 5.78
C ARG A 451 22.92 -16.73 6.19
N HIS A 452 21.82 -16.15 6.66
CA HIS A 452 21.83 -14.77 7.18
C HIS A 452 22.62 -14.63 8.48
N LEU A 453 22.58 -15.65 9.35
CA LEU A 453 23.38 -15.69 10.58
C LEU A 453 24.88 -15.96 10.30
N ALA A 454 25.22 -16.60 9.17
CA ALA A 454 26.59 -16.97 8.80
C ALA A 454 27.28 -15.97 7.84
N GLY A 455 26.69 -14.80 7.58
CA GLY A 455 27.22 -13.83 6.62
C GLY A 455 28.64 -13.33 6.97
N PRO A 456 29.58 -13.27 6.01
CA PRO A 456 30.97 -12.87 6.28
C PRO A 456 31.09 -11.34 6.32
N GLY A 457 31.64 -10.78 7.41
CA GLY A 457 32.36 -9.51 7.33
C GLY A 457 31.89 -8.32 8.16
N ARG A 458 31.62 -8.45 9.46
CA ARG A 458 31.77 -7.31 10.40
C ARG A 458 32.47 -7.76 11.69
N PRO A 459 33.33 -6.91 12.28
CA PRO A 459 33.87 -7.17 13.61
C PRO A 459 32.72 -7.14 14.61
N GLN A 460 32.35 -8.31 15.10
CA GLN A 460 31.32 -8.50 16.13
C GLN A 460 31.96 -8.33 17.50
N SER A 461 31.26 -7.66 18.41
CA SER A 461 31.61 -7.75 19.84
C SER A 461 31.46 -9.20 20.32
N ASP A 462 32.22 -9.61 21.34
CA ASP A 462 32.18 -11.00 21.86
C ASP A 462 30.77 -11.49 22.23
N ALA A 463 29.87 -10.57 22.61
CA ALA A 463 28.46 -10.85 22.89
C ALA A 463 27.63 -11.17 21.64
N GLU A 464 27.92 -10.50 20.52
CA GLU A 464 27.28 -10.76 19.22
C GLU A 464 27.79 -12.07 18.61
N ALA A 465 29.09 -12.35 18.72
CA ALA A 465 29.67 -13.62 18.29
C ALA A 465 29.05 -14.79 19.07
N GLY A 466 28.87 -14.65 20.38
CA GLY A 466 28.22 -15.66 21.23
C GLY A 466 26.76 -15.92 20.85
N PHE A 467 25.96 -14.87 20.62
CA PHE A 467 24.55 -15.03 20.26
C PHE A 467 24.34 -15.54 18.83
N THR A 468 25.17 -15.09 17.88
CA THR A 468 25.10 -15.54 16.47
C THR A 468 25.60 -16.99 16.35
N ALA A 469 26.66 -17.36 17.06
CA ALA A 469 27.10 -18.75 17.17
C ALA A 469 26.05 -19.63 17.86
N TYR A 470 25.39 -19.13 18.90
CA TYR A 470 24.30 -19.83 19.57
C TYR A 470 23.11 -20.07 18.63
N LEU A 471 22.60 -19.04 17.95
CA LEU A 471 21.53 -19.18 16.97
C LEU A 471 21.94 -20.07 15.78
N GLY A 472 23.16 -19.91 15.26
CA GLY A 472 23.70 -20.72 14.17
C GLY A 472 23.81 -22.20 14.54
N ALA A 473 24.35 -22.51 15.72
CA ALA A 473 24.42 -23.86 16.25
C ALA A 473 23.02 -24.46 16.45
N ARG A 474 22.06 -23.68 16.97
CA ARG A 474 20.68 -24.12 17.20
C ARG A 474 19.89 -24.35 15.92
N VAL A 475 20.05 -23.50 14.91
CA VAL A 475 19.44 -23.70 13.58
C VAL A 475 20.05 -24.92 12.88
N ALA A 476 21.37 -25.11 12.97
CA ALA A 476 22.03 -26.30 12.48
C ALA A 476 21.48 -27.57 13.17
N GLN A 477 21.29 -27.53 14.50
CA GLN A 477 20.72 -28.63 15.26
C GLN A 477 19.30 -28.98 14.80
N ILE A 478 18.43 -27.98 14.60
CA ILE A 478 17.07 -28.17 14.09
C ILE A 478 17.09 -28.75 12.67
N LEU A 479 17.97 -28.25 11.80
CA LEU A 479 18.14 -28.76 10.44
C LEU A 479 18.63 -30.20 10.41
N THR A 480 19.62 -30.56 11.24
CA THR A 480 20.12 -31.94 11.38
C THR A 480 19.01 -32.86 11.89
N THR A 481 18.19 -32.39 12.83
CA THR A 481 17.05 -33.16 13.36
C THR A 481 15.98 -33.38 12.29
N VAL A 482 15.63 -32.34 11.53
CA VAL A 482 14.68 -32.43 10.40
C VAL A 482 15.23 -33.35 9.30
N GLN A 483 16.52 -33.30 9.01
CA GLN A 483 17.18 -34.19 8.04
C GLN A 483 17.22 -35.65 8.53
N ALA A 484 17.50 -35.88 9.82
CA ALA A 484 17.46 -37.21 10.43
C ALA A 484 16.05 -37.82 10.39
N VAL A 485 15.01 -37.04 10.70
CA VAL A 485 13.60 -37.48 10.58
C VAL A 485 13.23 -37.78 9.12
N ARG A 486 13.79 -37.04 8.16
CA ARG A 486 13.59 -37.32 6.72
C ARG A 486 14.31 -38.60 6.27
N ALA A 487 15.50 -38.87 6.78
CA ALA A 487 16.25 -40.11 6.53
C ALA A 487 15.52 -41.34 7.12
N LEU A 488 14.91 -41.20 8.30
CA LEU A 488 14.11 -42.24 8.93
C LEU A 488 12.83 -42.59 8.17
N ARG A 489 12.29 -41.68 7.35
CA ARG A 489 11.13 -41.94 6.48
C ARG A 489 11.46 -42.65 5.15
N VAL A 490 12.74 -42.83 4.82
CA VAL A 490 13.15 -43.59 3.61
C VAL A 490 13.15 -45.11 3.87
N VAL A 491 13.08 -45.53 5.13
CA VAL A 491 12.87 -46.94 5.50
C VAL A 491 11.37 -47.22 5.43
N THR A 492 10.95 -48.10 4.53
CA THR A 492 9.52 -48.40 4.38
C THR A 492 8.99 -49.15 5.62
N PRO A 493 7.71 -48.98 5.99
CA PRO A 493 7.11 -49.64 7.16
C PRO A 493 7.21 -51.17 7.13
N VAL A 494 7.44 -51.76 5.95
CA VAL A 494 7.56 -53.20 5.73
C VAL A 494 8.85 -53.76 6.31
N ASP A 495 9.96 -53.03 6.22
CA ASP A 495 11.28 -53.49 6.68
C ASP A 495 11.37 -53.46 8.22
N PHE A 496 10.68 -52.51 8.85
CA PHE A 496 10.57 -52.44 10.31
C PHE A 496 9.69 -53.56 10.88
N LEU A 497 8.54 -53.84 10.26
CA LEU A 497 7.64 -54.93 10.68
C LEU A 497 8.28 -56.32 10.50
N ALA A 498 9.07 -56.53 9.45
CA ALA A 498 9.79 -57.79 9.24
C ALA A 498 10.85 -58.06 10.31
N SER A 499 11.57 -57.00 10.73
CA SER A 499 12.59 -57.09 11.78
C SER A 499 11.97 -57.32 13.17
N SER A 500 10.86 -56.65 13.49
CA SER A 500 10.15 -56.82 14.76
C SER A 500 9.45 -58.18 14.91
N MET A 501 8.92 -58.75 13.82
CA MET A 501 8.30 -60.09 13.82
C MET A 501 9.32 -61.22 13.98
N GLY A 502 10.56 -61.03 13.50
CA GLY A 502 11.66 -61.97 13.73
C GLY A 502 12.05 -62.09 15.20
N HIS A 503 12.02 -60.98 15.94
CA HIS A 503 12.33 -60.94 17.37
C HIS A 503 11.20 -61.49 18.26
N LEU A 504 9.94 -61.35 17.86
CA LEU A 504 8.82 -61.94 18.59
C LEU A 504 8.75 -63.48 18.44
N ARG A 505 9.19 -64.04 17.31
CA ARG A 505 9.30 -65.50 17.13
C ARG A 505 10.40 -66.14 17.97
N SER A 506 11.46 -65.41 18.33
CA SER A 506 12.52 -65.92 19.21
C SER A 506 12.16 -65.90 20.71
N LEU A 507 11.03 -65.30 21.08
CA LEU A 507 10.58 -65.16 22.47
C LEU A 507 9.41 -66.08 22.85
N MET A 508 8.92 -66.91 21.93
CA MET A 508 7.87 -67.89 22.23
C MET A 508 8.47 -69.28 22.48
N PRO A 509 8.08 -69.98 23.57
CA PRO A 509 8.50 -71.37 23.79
C PRO A 509 7.88 -72.30 22.73
N PRO A 510 8.56 -73.40 22.36
CA PRO A 510 8.02 -74.36 21.40
C PRO A 510 6.73 -74.99 21.95
N PRO A 511 5.74 -75.28 21.08
CA PRO A 511 4.46 -75.82 21.50
C PRO A 511 4.62 -77.22 22.11
N SER A 512 3.99 -77.42 23.28
CA SER A 512 3.97 -78.72 23.96
C SER A 512 3.13 -79.73 23.18
N THR A 513 3.70 -80.90 22.96
CA THR A 513 3.07 -82.08 22.37
C THR A 513 2.22 -82.81 23.42
N THR A 514 1.00 -82.38 23.64
CA THR A 514 -0.05 -83.22 24.25
C THR A 514 -1.37 -83.01 23.52
N PRO A 515 -2.02 -84.08 23.02
CA PRO A 515 -3.21 -83.96 22.19
C PRO A 515 -4.45 -83.77 23.07
N PRO A 516 -5.29 -82.74 22.84
CA PRO A 516 -6.63 -82.74 23.37
C PRO A 516 -7.57 -83.48 22.42
N THR A 517 -8.19 -84.50 22.99
CA THR A 517 -9.35 -85.27 22.55
C THR A 517 -10.39 -84.44 21.80
N VAL A 518 -10.73 -84.91 20.62
CA VAL A 518 -11.83 -84.45 19.77
C VAL A 518 -13.17 -84.66 20.48
N ARG A 519 -13.92 -83.57 20.74
CA ARG A 519 -15.37 -83.63 20.97
C ARG A 519 -16.06 -82.85 19.86
N ARG A 520 -16.81 -83.58 19.02
CA ARG A 520 -17.56 -83.08 17.87
C ARG A 520 -18.87 -82.40 18.30
N SER A 521 -19.12 -81.24 17.69
CA SER A 521 -20.42 -80.74 17.19
C SER A 521 -21.46 -80.20 18.21
N PRO A 522 -22.47 -79.39 17.80
CA PRO A 522 -22.87 -79.04 16.43
C PRO A 522 -23.08 -77.53 16.13
N ALA A 523 -23.21 -77.29 14.83
CA ALA A 523 -23.55 -76.06 14.13
C ALA A 523 -24.75 -75.29 14.73
N LEU A 524 -24.61 -73.97 14.79
CA LEU A 524 -25.71 -73.04 14.93
C LEU A 524 -25.83 -72.19 13.66
N ARG A 525 -27.01 -72.33 13.05
CA ARG A 525 -27.51 -71.60 11.88
C ARG A 525 -27.64 -70.11 12.20
N ALA A 526 -27.39 -69.29 11.18
CA ALA A 526 -27.85 -67.91 11.15
C ALA A 526 -29.39 -67.84 10.97
N PRO A 527 -30.09 -66.88 11.61
CA PRO A 527 -31.47 -66.54 11.29
C PRO A 527 -31.52 -65.38 10.25
N PRO A 528 -32.69 -65.13 9.64
CA PRO A 528 -32.85 -64.38 8.39
C PRO A 528 -32.58 -62.88 8.47
#